data_AF-A0A835AKF3-F1
#
_entry.id   AF-A0A835AKF3-F1
#
_cell.length_a   1.000
_cell.length_b   1.000
_cell.length_c   1.000
_cell.angle_alpha   90.00
_cell.angle_beta   90.00
_cell.angle_gamma   90.00
#
_symmetry.space_group_name_H-M   'P 1'
#
loop_
_entity.id
_entity.type
_entity.pdbx_description
1 polymer ?
#
loop_
_entity_poly.entity_id
_entity_poly.type
_entity_poly.pdbx_seq_one_letter_code
_entity_poly.pdbx_strand_id
1 'polypeptide(L)'
;MMQVFSLRFSSYNFKSYPISIYGIIAIRDDLEPLRNYVFNCSRDDPVMIHQDYSSALPLCSPCRGIYVLDHALLEVDLWVKKDGDGLNDEKLLSLYAEINVGLSFDMKFIGRIQSDRCILDMDYTLLSEGVEAIIQVLTILDSPHHVRFSAFSSCFDNRIVLFEGKCVKKGEIFKHVVAVTAKEKLYILLELENVHFVWSFQDGAAEALSSPNDYSILDQFNVRVFFAPKNGECRQSRYHAWKESCRTKGGT
;
A
#
# COMPACT_ATOMS: atom_id res chain seq x y z
N MET A 1 -3.85 -8.25 -9.08
CA MET A 1 -4.01 -7.35 -7.91
C MET A 1 -3.16 -6.12 -8.10
N MET A 2 -3.54 -4.98 -7.52
CA MET A 2 -2.76 -3.74 -7.56
C MET A 2 -1.94 -3.57 -6.29
N GLN A 3 -0.68 -3.16 -6.44
CA GLN A 3 0.18 -2.71 -5.33
C GLN A 3 0.57 -1.25 -5.55
N VAL A 4 0.31 -0.40 -4.56
CA VAL A 4 0.72 1.01 -4.56
C VAL A 4 2.05 1.16 -3.82
N PHE A 5 2.99 1.89 -4.42
CA PHE A 5 4.34 2.06 -3.87
C PHE A 5 4.59 3.47 -3.35
N SER A 6 4.01 4.50 -3.99
CA SER A 6 4.16 5.86 -3.51
C SER A 6 3.05 6.77 -4.01
N LEU A 7 2.79 7.82 -3.22
CA LEU A 7 1.98 8.97 -3.59
C LEU A 7 2.87 10.19 -3.37
N ARG A 8 3.15 10.96 -4.42
CA ARG A 8 4.12 12.05 -4.37
C ARG A 8 3.58 13.26 -5.07
N PHE A 9 3.82 14.44 -4.49
CA PHE A 9 3.62 15.66 -5.23
C PHE A 9 4.90 16.00 -5.99
N SER A 10 4.80 16.13 -7.32
CA SER A 10 5.94 16.47 -8.18
C SER A 10 6.03 17.95 -8.53
N SER A 11 4.95 18.70 -8.34
CA SER A 11 4.94 20.16 -8.44
C SER A 11 3.79 20.75 -7.64
N TYR A 12 4.01 21.94 -7.09
CA TYR A 12 3.01 22.70 -6.37
C TYR A 12 3.19 24.20 -6.63
N ASN A 13 2.08 24.92 -6.79
CA ASN A 13 2.07 26.36 -6.97
C ASN A 13 1.59 27.08 -5.69
N PHE A 14 2.26 26.81 -4.56
CA PHE A 14 1.98 27.49 -3.30
C PHE A 14 3.02 28.57 -2.99
N LYS A 15 2.53 29.74 -2.58
CA LYS A 15 3.37 30.89 -2.20
C LYS A 15 3.93 30.81 -0.77
N SER A 16 3.42 29.90 0.06
CA SER A 16 3.73 29.82 1.50
C SER A 16 3.91 28.37 1.93
N TYR A 17 5.15 27.99 2.23
CA TYR A 17 5.52 26.72 2.86
C TYR A 17 5.95 26.94 4.32
N PRO A 18 5.88 25.92 5.17
CA PRO A 18 5.32 24.59 4.91
C PRO A 18 3.78 24.63 4.81
N ILE A 19 3.18 23.60 4.18
CA ILE A 19 1.72 23.44 4.13
C ILE A 19 1.30 22.18 4.88
N SER A 20 0.18 22.26 5.59
CA SER A 20 -0.42 21.14 6.31
C SER A 20 -1.51 20.51 5.45
N ILE A 21 -1.36 19.25 5.03
CA ILE A 21 -2.31 18.55 4.18
C ILE A 21 -3.04 17.47 4.97
N TYR A 22 -4.35 17.37 4.76
CA TYR A 22 -5.16 16.25 5.27
C TYR A 22 -6.16 15.80 4.21
N GLY A 23 -6.84 14.69 4.48
CA GLY A 23 -7.85 14.11 3.61
C GLY A 23 -7.56 12.65 3.29
N ILE A 24 -8.06 12.20 2.14
CA ILE A 24 -8.06 10.78 1.76
C ILE A 24 -7.58 10.59 0.32
N ILE A 25 -6.91 9.46 0.10
CA ILE A 25 -6.77 8.83 -1.20
C ILE A 25 -7.16 7.37 -1.01
N ALA A 26 -8.19 6.93 -1.74
CA ALA A 26 -8.73 5.60 -1.65
C ALA A 26 -8.89 4.98 -3.03
N ILE A 27 -8.77 3.66 -3.09
CA ILE A 27 -9.00 2.87 -4.29
C ILE A 27 -10.22 2.00 -4.03
N ARG A 28 -11.11 1.94 -5.01
CA ARG A 28 -12.27 1.06 -5.01
C ARG A 28 -12.06 0.05 -6.12
N ASP A 29 -11.99 -1.20 -5.71
CA ASP A 29 -11.66 -2.34 -6.57
C ASP A 29 -12.93 -3.07 -7.05
N ASP A 30 -12.77 -3.96 -8.02
CA ASP A 30 -13.88 -4.69 -8.64
C ASP A 30 -14.52 -5.73 -7.71
N LEU A 31 -13.75 -6.25 -6.76
CA LEU A 31 -14.20 -7.31 -5.86
C LEU A 31 -15.06 -6.76 -4.73
N GLU A 32 -14.62 -5.65 -4.13
CA GLU A 32 -15.32 -4.97 -3.05
C GLU A 32 -15.21 -3.44 -3.27
N PRO A 33 -16.20 -2.79 -3.91
CA PRO A 33 -16.11 -1.37 -4.35
C PRO A 33 -16.26 -0.35 -3.20
N LEU A 34 -15.90 -0.73 -1.98
CA LEU A 34 -15.80 0.14 -0.81
C LEU A 34 -14.42 0.81 -0.77
N ARG A 35 -14.33 1.97 -0.11
CA ARG A 35 -13.06 2.70 0.04
C ARG A 35 -12.00 1.80 0.66
N ASN A 36 -10.90 1.59 -0.05
CA ASN A 36 -9.69 1.00 0.49
C ASN A 36 -8.61 2.09 0.50
N TYR A 37 -8.28 2.59 1.69
CA TYR A 37 -7.42 3.75 1.83
C TYR A 37 -5.95 3.39 1.54
N VAL A 38 -5.30 4.24 0.75
CA VAL A 38 -3.84 4.23 0.54
C VAL A 38 -3.19 5.47 1.14
N PHE A 39 -3.99 6.50 1.42
CA PHE A 39 -3.68 7.64 2.28
C PHE A 39 -4.95 8.01 3.06
N ASN A 40 -4.82 8.23 4.36
CA ASN A 40 -5.93 8.68 5.20
C ASN A 40 -5.37 9.45 6.40
N CYS A 41 -5.67 10.74 6.44
CA CYS A 41 -5.15 11.66 7.43
C CYS A 41 -6.25 12.63 7.84
N SER A 42 -6.49 12.74 9.15
CA SER A 42 -7.52 13.63 9.69
C SER A 42 -7.02 15.07 9.71
N ARG A 43 -7.95 16.03 9.78
CA ARG A 43 -7.60 17.44 9.96
C ARG A 43 -6.82 17.71 11.25
N ASP A 44 -7.06 16.92 12.29
CA ASP A 44 -6.46 17.10 13.62
C ASP A 44 -4.98 16.69 13.64
N ASP A 45 -4.59 15.75 12.79
CA ASP A 45 -3.22 15.25 12.65
C ASP A 45 -2.76 15.33 11.17
N PRO A 46 -2.59 16.55 10.61
CA PRO A 46 -2.26 16.76 9.21
C PRO A 46 -0.80 16.44 8.91
N VAL A 47 -0.51 16.03 7.68
CA VAL A 47 0.86 15.82 7.20
C VAL A 47 1.46 17.16 6.79
N MET A 48 2.64 17.48 7.33
CA MET A 48 3.40 18.66 6.95
C MET A 48 4.22 18.40 5.68
N ILE A 49 4.03 19.25 4.67
CA ILE A 49 4.79 19.23 3.42
C ILE A 49 5.71 20.44 3.37
N HIS A 50 7.00 20.16 3.20
CA HIS A 50 8.04 21.17 3.05
C HIS A 50 8.33 21.43 1.57
N GLN A 51 9.06 22.51 1.28
CA GLN A 51 9.34 22.98 -0.08
C GLN A 51 10.27 22.05 -0.89
N ASP A 52 10.69 20.92 -0.31
CA ASP A 52 11.57 19.98 -0.97
C ASP A 52 10.85 19.30 -2.16
N TYR A 53 11.59 19.17 -3.27
CA TYR A 53 11.11 18.86 -4.62
C TYR A 53 10.40 17.50 -4.81
N SER A 54 10.18 16.73 -3.74
CA SER A 54 9.47 15.44 -3.80
C SER A 54 9.01 15.04 -2.39
N SER A 55 7.95 15.67 -1.88
CA SER A 55 7.34 15.21 -0.64
C SER A 55 6.40 14.04 -0.92
N ALA A 56 6.82 12.85 -0.48
CA ALA A 56 5.97 11.67 -0.51
C ALA A 56 4.94 11.74 0.61
N LEU A 57 3.68 11.49 0.29
CA LEU A 57 2.64 11.29 1.28
C LEU A 57 2.87 9.94 1.98
N PRO A 58 2.75 9.88 3.31
CA PRO A 58 2.86 8.63 4.05
C PRO A 58 1.73 7.69 3.63
N LEU A 59 2.07 6.55 3.04
CA LEU A 59 1.08 5.53 2.74
C LEU A 59 0.53 4.94 4.04
N CYS A 60 -0.77 4.73 4.10
CA CYS A 60 -1.36 3.86 5.11
C CYS A 60 -1.49 2.43 4.58
N SER A 61 -1.67 1.45 5.46
CA SER A 61 -2.00 0.10 5.00
C SER A 61 -3.41 0.10 4.42
N PRO A 62 -3.60 -0.40 3.19
CA PRO A 62 -4.91 -0.86 2.74
C PRO A 62 -5.50 -1.86 3.74
N CYS A 63 -6.82 -1.88 3.89
CA CYS A 63 -7.51 -2.82 4.76
C CYS A 63 -7.54 -4.25 4.16
N ARG A 64 -7.38 -4.33 2.84
CA ARG A 64 -7.39 -5.56 2.04
C ARG A 64 -6.58 -5.34 0.75
N GLY A 65 -6.36 -6.42 0.02
CA GLY A 65 -5.81 -6.42 -1.31
C GLY A 65 -6.71 -5.70 -2.31
N ILE A 66 -6.10 -5.06 -3.32
CA ILE A 66 -6.82 -4.29 -4.33
C ILE A 66 -6.96 -5.16 -5.57
N TYR A 67 -8.17 -5.66 -5.82
CA TYR A 67 -8.47 -6.59 -6.91
C TYR A 67 -8.99 -5.87 -8.14
N VAL A 68 -8.11 -5.66 -9.11
CA VAL A 68 -8.45 -4.98 -10.36
C VAL A 68 -8.53 -6.02 -11.48
N LEU A 69 -9.71 -6.15 -12.08
CA LEU A 69 -9.97 -7.01 -13.23
C LEU A 69 -9.95 -6.17 -14.51
N ASP A 70 -10.81 -5.17 -14.59
CA ASP A 70 -10.94 -4.28 -15.76
C ASP A 70 -10.50 -2.86 -15.39
N HIS A 71 -11.03 -2.35 -14.28
CA HIS A 71 -10.76 -0.99 -13.82
C HIS A 71 -10.82 -0.88 -12.29
N ALA A 72 -10.17 0.14 -11.75
CA ALA A 72 -10.34 0.55 -10.36
C ALA A 72 -10.69 2.04 -10.31
N LEU A 73 -11.50 2.45 -9.33
CA LEU A 73 -11.81 3.85 -9.13
C LEU A 73 -10.90 4.43 -8.05
N LEU A 74 -10.08 5.39 -8.44
CA LEU A 74 -9.30 6.23 -7.54
C LEU A 74 -10.17 7.41 -7.08
N GLU A 75 -10.28 7.55 -5.77
CA GLU A 75 -10.95 8.66 -5.09
C GLU A 75 -9.90 9.50 -4.37
N VAL A 76 -9.84 10.79 -4.68
CA VAL A 76 -8.92 11.75 -4.06
C VAL A 76 -9.73 12.89 -3.48
N ASP A 77 -9.54 13.20 -2.21
CA ASP A 77 -10.05 14.42 -1.59
C ASP A 77 -9.04 14.93 -0.56
N LEU A 78 -8.26 15.93 -0.95
CA LEU A 78 -7.16 16.51 -0.20
C LEU A 78 -7.37 17.99 0.03
N TRP A 79 -6.97 18.44 1.22
CA TRP A 79 -7.19 19.79 1.72
C TRP A 79 -5.93 20.34 2.36
N VAL A 80 -5.69 21.64 2.21
CA VAL A 80 -4.69 22.40 2.95
C VAL A 80 -5.37 23.00 4.17
N LYS A 81 -4.92 22.58 5.36
CA LYS A 81 -5.38 23.13 6.64
C LYS A 81 -4.93 24.58 6.79
N LYS A 82 -5.86 25.42 7.23
CA LYS A 82 -5.60 26.78 7.72
C LYS A 82 -5.87 26.87 9.21
N ASP A 83 -5.43 27.96 9.82
CA ASP A 83 -5.71 28.25 11.22
C ASP A 83 -7.22 28.34 11.47
N GLY A 84 -7.65 27.86 12.65
CA GLY A 84 -9.05 27.87 13.07
C GLY A 84 -9.78 26.54 12.87
N ASP A 85 -11.11 26.64 12.68
CA ASP A 85 -12.08 25.54 12.74
C ASP A 85 -12.27 24.75 11.44
N GLY A 86 -11.60 25.15 10.36
CA GLY A 86 -11.65 24.49 9.05
C GLY A 86 -12.50 25.19 8.01
N LEU A 87 -13.24 26.24 8.36
CA LEU A 87 -14.05 27.00 7.40
C LEU A 87 -13.20 27.68 6.30
N ASN A 88 -11.94 27.99 6.62
CA ASN A 88 -10.99 28.60 5.69
C ASN A 88 -10.07 27.60 5.01
N ASP A 89 -10.24 26.29 5.25
CA ASP A 89 -9.38 25.28 4.62
C ASP A 89 -9.55 25.31 3.10
N GLU A 90 -8.42 25.15 2.41
CA GLU A 90 -8.39 25.25 0.95
C GLU A 90 -8.35 23.85 0.35
N LYS A 91 -9.29 23.56 -0.54
CA LYS A 91 -9.31 22.29 -1.28
C LYS A 91 -8.08 22.19 -2.19
N LEU A 92 -7.19 21.24 -1.96
CA LEU A 92 -6.00 21.02 -2.77
C LEU A 92 -6.34 20.29 -4.06
N LEU A 93 -6.96 19.11 -3.93
CA LEU A 93 -7.28 18.20 -5.03
C LEU A 93 -8.50 17.38 -4.66
N SER A 94 -9.52 17.33 -5.52
CA SER A 94 -10.77 16.60 -5.26
C SER A 94 -11.30 16.05 -6.57
N LEU A 95 -11.23 14.74 -6.76
CA LEU A 95 -11.64 14.08 -8.01
C LEU A 95 -11.83 12.58 -7.84
N TYR A 96 -12.45 12.01 -8.87
CA TYR A 96 -12.50 10.59 -9.12
C TYR A 96 -11.81 10.32 -10.47
N ALA A 97 -10.98 9.29 -10.52
CA ALA A 97 -10.30 8.86 -11.74
C ALA A 97 -10.40 7.34 -11.90
N GLU A 98 -10.62 6.89 -13.13
CA GLU A 98 -10.63 5.47 -13.46
C GLU A 98 -9.22 5.01 -13.85
N ILE A 99 -8.75 3.95 -13.22
CA ILE A 99 -7.50 3.27 -13.53
C ILE A 99 -7.86 2.07 -14.41
N ASN A 100 -7.62 2.20 -15.72
CA ASN A 100 -7.87 1.14 -16.70
C ASN A 100 -6.66 0.20 -16.83
N VAL A 101 -6.89 -1.10 -16.70
CA VAL A 101 -5.82 -2.11 -16.62
C VAL A 101 -5.33 -2.57 -18.00
N GLY A 102 -6.16 -2.49 -19.04
CA GLY A 102 -5.79 -2.94 -20.38
C GLY A 102 -5.21 -4.37 -20.39
N LEU A 103 -4.15 -4.59 -21.16
CA LEU A 103 -3.42 -5.88 -21.21
C LEU A 103 -2.03 -5.82 -20.55
N SER A 104 -1.75 -4.79 -19.76
CA SER A 104 -0.40 -4.47 -19.30
C SER A 104 -0.23 -4.85 -17.83
N PHE A 105 0.05 -6.12 -17.57
CA PHE A 105 0.38 -6.65 -16.25
C PHE A 105 1.89 -6.72 -16.02
N ASP A 106 2.29 -6.79 -14.75
CA ASP A 106 3.67 -6.99 -14.29
C ASP A 106 4.64 -5.89 -14.76
N MET A 107 4.09 -4.70 -15.04
CA MET A 107 4.83 -3.49 -15.36
C MET A 107 4.55 -2.43 -14.31
N LYS A 108 5.56 -1.61 -14.03
CA LYS A 108 5.41 -0.44 -13.18
C LYS A 108 4.71 0.69 -13.94
N PHE A 109 3.69 1.26 -13.31
CA PHE A 109 2.97 2.43 -13.79
C PHE A 109 3.26 3.65 -12.93
N ILE A 110 3.22 4.82 -13.57
CA ILE A 110 3.18 6.11 -12.91
C ILE A 110 1.91 6.81 -13.37
N GLY A 111 0.89 6.78 -12.51
CA GLY A 111 -0.33 7.55 -12.72
C GLY A 111 -0.08 9.01 -12.35
N ARG A 112 -0.41 9.95 -13.24
CA ARG A 112 -0.23 11.38 -13.01
C ARG A 112 -1.56 12.09 -13.03
N ILE A 113 -1.84 12.83 -11.96
CA ILE A 113 -3.05 13.61 -11.79
C ILE A 113 -2.64 15.07 -11.65
N GLN A 114 -2.99 15.87 -12.66
CA GLN A 114 -2.64 17.27 -12.72
C GLN A 114 -3.85 18.14 -12.37
N SER A 115 -3.64 19.10 -11.49
CA SER A 115 -4.56 20.20 -11.20
C SER A 115 -3.87 21.54 -11.42
N ASP A 116 -4.61 22.63 -11.23
CA ASP A 116 -4.10 23.99 -11.24
C ASP A 116 -3.12 24.27 -10.08
N ARG A 117 -3.29 23.59 -8.95
CA ARG A 117 -2.50 23.82 -7.73
C ARG A 117 -1.39 22.82 -7.49
N CYS A 118 -1.55 21.56 -7.93
CA CYS A 118 -0.56 20.51 -7.72
C CYS A 118 -0.58 19.43 -8.81
N ILE A 119 0.52 18.70 -8.89
CA ILE A 119 0.63 17.42 -9.62
C ILE A 119 0.84 16.31 -8.60
N LEU A 120 -0.09 15.35 -8.56
CA LEU A 120 -0.01 14.14 -7.76
C LEU A 120 0.41 12.97 -8.67
N ASP A 121 1.58 12.42 -8.41
CA ASP A 121 2.10 11.21 -9.03
C ASP A 121 1.87 10.01 -8.10
N MET A 122 1.44 8.90 -8.69
CA MET A 122 1.16 7.64 -8.02
C MET A 122 1.93 6.51 -8.71
N ASP A 123 2.89 5.92 -7.99
CA ASP A 123 3.62 4.76 -8.46
C ASP A 123 2.88 3.49 -8.02
N TYR A 124 2.56 2.60 -8.96
CA TYR A 124 1.92 1.32 -8.66
C TYR A 124 2.28 0.24 -9.68
N THR A 125 1.94 -1.01 -9.39
CA THR A 125 2.00 -2.11 -10.35
C THR A 125 0.70 -2.91 -10.32
N LEU A 126 0.42 -3.61 -11.41
CA LEU A 126 -0.70 -4.52 -11.56
C LEU A 126 -0.13 -5.93 -11.72
N LEU A 127 -0.17 -6.72 -10.64
CA LEU A 127 0.38 -8.06 -10.57
C LEU A 127 -0.61 -9.07 -11.16
N SER A 128 -0.17 -9.79 -12.19
CA SER A 128 -0.85 -11.00 -12.64
C SER A 128 -0.76 -12.08 -11.55
N GLU A 129 -1.82 -12.87 -11.40
CA GLU A 129 -1.90 -13.93 -10.37
C GLU A 129 -1.52 -13.44 -8.95
N GLY A 130 -1.83 -12.18 -8.65
CA GLY A 130 -1.53 -11.58 -7.35
C GLY A 130 -2.30 -12.25 -6.21
N VAL A 131 -1.60 -12.49 -5.11
CA VAL A 131 -2.11 -12.95 -3.82
C VAL A 131 -2.00 -11.83 -2.78
N GLU A 132 -2.97 -11.80 -1.87
CA GLU A 132 -2.96 -10.87 -0.75
C GLU A 132 -2.05 -11.41 0.35
N ALA A 133 -1.04 -10.63 0.76
CA ALA A 133 -0.16 -10.94 1.87
C ALA A 133 -0.45 -10.00 3.04
N ILE A 134 -0.96 -10.56 4.13
CA ILE A 134 -1.21 -9.87 5.39
C ILE A 134 0.01 -10.05 6.29
N ILE A 135 0.81 -8.99 6.40
CA ILE A 135 1.98 -8.90 7.26
C ILE A 135 1.51 -8.48 8.65
N GLN A 136 1.95 -9.20 9.68
CA GLN A 136 1.71 -8.85 11.08
C GLN A 136 3.05 -8.79 11.80
N VAL A 137 3.28 -7.70 12.50
CA VAL A 137 4.44 -7.54 13.36
C VAL A 137 3.93 -7.27 14.77
N LEU A 138 4.25 -8.19 15.68
CA LEU A 138 3.98 -8.08 17.10
C LEU A 138 5.26 -7.67 17.81
N THR A 139 5.17 -6.67 18.66
CA THR A 139 6.26 -6.28 19.55
C THR A 139 6.16 -7.03 20.88
N ILE A 140 7.16 -7.84 21.18
CA ILE A 140 7.24 -8.69 22.36
C ILE A 140 7.89 -7.94 23.53
N LEU A 141 8.89 -7.10 23.25
CA LEU A 141 9.61 -6.27 24.20
C LEU A 141 9.67 -4.83 23.70
N ASP A 142 9.64 -3.87 24.62
CA ASP A 142 9.76 -2.45 24.27
C ASP A 142 11.10 -2.22 23.56
N SER A 143 11.05 -1.60 22.37
CA SER A 143 12.23 -1.18 21.63
C SER A 143 12.39 0.33 21.75
N PRO A 144 13.30 0.86 22.60
CA PRO A 144 13.48 2.31 22.74
C PRO A 144 14.09 2.97 21.48
N HIS A 145 14.56 2.16 20.54
CA HIS A 145 15.24 2.58 19.34
C HIS A 145 14.26 3.00 18.24
N HIS A 146 14.77 3.82 17.31
CA HIS A 146 14.08 4.07 16.06
C HIS A 146 14.14 2.80 15.19
N VAL A 147 12.97 2.34 14.75
CA VAL A 147 12.85 1.14 13.92
C VAL A 147 12.12 1.46 12.63
N ARG A 148 12.54 0.80 11.56
CA ARG A 148 11.88 0.88 10.26
C ARG A 148 11.61 -0.51 9.71
N PHE A 149 10.34 -0.83 9.53
CA PHE A 149 9.90 -2.03 8.84
C PHE A 149 9.54 -1.71 7.41
N SER A 150 10.04 -2.52 6.49
CA SER A 150 9.72 -2.40 5.07
C SER A 150 9.47 -3.77 4.45
N ALA A 151 8.67 -3.82 3.39
CA ALA A 151 8.46 -5.00 2.57
C ALA A 151 9.01 -4.77 1.15
N PHE A 152 9.48 -5.84 0.52
CA PHE A 152 9.77 -5.89 -0.91
C PHE A 152 9.59 -7.32 -1.41
N SER A 153 9.44 -7.52 -2.72
CA SER A 153 9.21 -8.85 -3.29
C SER A 153 10.15 -9.12 -4.45
N SER A 154 10.36 -10.39 -4.82
CA SER A 154 11.03 -10.72 -6.07
C SER A 154 10.23 -10.35 -7.32
N CYS A 155 8.93 -10.03 -7.21
CA CYS A 155 8.11 -9.56 -8.34
C CYS A 155 8.15 -8.04 -8.59
N PHE A 156 8.80 -7.25 -7.73
CA PHE A 156 8.97 -5.81 -7.95
C PHE A 156 10.17 -5.24 -7.17
N ASP A 157 10.90 -4.30 -7.77
CA ASP A 157 12.08 -3.69 -7.14
C ASP A 157 11.75 -2.65 -6.06
N ASN A 158 10.50 -2.22 -6.00
CA ASN A 158 10.06 -1.16 -5.10
C ASN A 158 9.93 -1.65 -3.65
N ARG A 159 10.44 -0.85 -2.72
CA ARG A 159 10.27 -1.06 -1.29
C ARG A 159 9.00 -0.33 -0.80
N ILE A 160 8.26 -1.00 0.06
CA ILE A 160 7.05 -0.49 0.72
C ILE A 160 7.41 -0.27 2.19
N VAL A 161 7.30 0.96 2.67
CA VAL A 161 7.47 1.24 4.11
C VAL A 161 6.21 0.79 4.83
N LEU A 162 6.36 -0.10 5.81
CA LEU A 162 5.26 -0.59 6.64
C LEU A 162 5.14 0.29 7.89
N PHE A 163 6.25 0.50 8.58
CA PHE A 163 6.29 1.28 9.81
C PHE A 163 7.63 2.00 9.91
N GLU A 164 7.60 3.22 10.42
CA GLU A 164 8.79 4.01 10.72
C GLU A 164 8.50 4.86 11.96
N GLY A 165 9.26 4.66 13.03
CA GLY A 165 8.95 5.33 14.29
C GLY A 165 9.87 4.91 15.44
N LYS A 166 9.68 5.56 16.59
CA LYS A 166 10.33 5.19 17.86
C LYS A 166 9.35 4.38 18.69
N CYS A 167 9.84 3.40 19.45
CA CYS A 167 9.09 2.74 20.51
C CYS A 167 7.77 2.12 20.06
N VAL A 168 7.82 0.89 19.57
CA VAL A 168 6.63 0.04 19.56
C VAL A 168 6.48 -0.52 20.96
N LYS A 169 5.31 -0.32 21.60
CA LYS A 169 5.09 -0.81 22.96
C LYS A 169 4.89 -2.32 22.94
N LYS A 170 5.30 -2.99 24.01
CA LYS A 170 5.01 -4.40 24.24
C LYS A 170 3.52 -4.68 24.07
N GLY A 171 3.21 -5.67 23.24
CA GLY A 171 1.84 -6.10 22.93
C GLY A 171 1.19 -5.35 21.77
N GLU A 172 1.80 -4.29 21.24
CA GLU A 172 1.30 -3.65 20.03
C GLU A 172 1.49 -4.56 18.81
N ILE A 173 0.47 -4.59 17.98
CA ILE A 173 0.47 -5.31 16.71
C ILE A 173 0.10 -4.31 15.64
N PHE A 174 0.96 -4.17 14.64
CA PHE A 174 0.60 -3.48 13.42
C PHE A 174 0.46 -4.49 12.28
N LYS A 175 -0.43 -4.17 11.34
CA LYS A 175 -0.79 -5.03 10.21
C LYS A 175 -0.66 -4.26 8.93
N HIS A 176 -0.05 -4.88 7.92
CA HIS A 176 -0.01 -4.35 6.57
C HIS A 176 -0.51 -5.35 5.56
N VAL A 177 -1.23 -4.85 4.55
CA VAL A 177 -1.63 -5.65 3.40
C VAL A 177 -0.80 -5.23 2.18
N VAL A 178 -0.17 -6.22 1.56
CA VAL A 178 0.66 -6.07 0.36
C VAL A 178 0.23 -7.11 -0.67
N ALA A 179 0.18 -6.74 -1.94
CA ALA A 179 -0.02 -7.69 -3.03
C ALA A 179 1.33 -8.24 -3.51
N VAL A 180 1.38 -9.56 -3.75
CA VAL A 180 2.57 -10.28 -4.22
C VAL A 180 2.13 -11.24 -5.32
N THR A 181 2.92 -11.48 -6.36
CA THR A 181 2.60 -12.50 -7.36
C THR A 181 2.68 -13.90 -6.74
N ALA A 182 1.75 -14.81 -7.08
CA ALA A 182 1.80 -16.18 -6.59
C ALA A 182 3.18 -16.83 -6.86
N LYS A 183 3.67 -17.62 -5.90
CA LYS A 183 5.01 -18.26 -5.92
C LYS A 183 6.20 -17.31 -5.85
N GLU A 184 6.03 -16.00 -5.87
CA GLU A 184 7.13 -15.07 -5.65
C GLU A 184 7.42 -14.89 -4.15
N LYS A 185 8.65 -14.51 -3.83
CA LYS A 185 9.07 -14.33 -2.44
C LYS A 185 8.70 -12.93 -1.95
N LEU A 186 8.22 -12.86 -0.72
CA LEU A 186 8.05 -11.62 0.02
C LEU A 186 9.12 -11.54 1.10
N TYR A 187 9.80 -10.40 1.16
CA TYR A 187 10.82 -10.11 2.16
C TYR A 187 10.36 -9.00 3.07
N ILE A 188 10.55 -9.20 4.37
CA ILE A 188 10.33 -8.17 5.39
C ILE A 188 11.69 -7.78 5.92
N LEU A 189 12.03 -6.49 5.85
CA LEU A 189 13.27 -5.94 6.39
C LEU A 189 12.96 -5.08 7.61
N LEU A 190 13.70 -5.33 8.69
CA LEU A 190 13.85 -4.45 9.82
C LEU A 190 15.20 -3.73 9.72
N GLU A 191 15.18 -2.40 9.82
CA GLU A 191 16.34 -1.55 9.98
C GLU A 191 16.37 -1.04 11.44
N LEU A 192 17.40 -1.44 12.19
CA LEU A 192 17.61 -1.08 13.60
C LEU A 192 19.05 -0.60 13.78
N GLU A 193 19.23 0.69 14.08
CA GLU A 193 20.56 1.28 14.39
C GLU A 193 21.68 0.95 13.38
N ASN A 194 21.33 0.84 12.09
CA ASN A 194 22.19 0.44 10.95
C ASN A 194 22.44 -1.07 10.77
N VAL A 195 21.78 -1.91 11.55
CA VAL A 195 21.73 -3.36 11.34
C VAL A 195 20.43 -3.72 10.61
N HIS A 196 20.55 -4.69 9.71
CA HIS A 196 19.47 -5.13 8.83
C HIS A 196 19.11 -6.58 9.12
N PHE A 197 17.82 -6.82 9.39
CA PHE A 197 17.30 -8.16 9.66
C PHE A 197 16.20 -8.50 8.66
N VAL A 198 16.32 -9.66 8.00
CA VAL A 198 15.42 -10.04 6.90
C VAL A 198 14.68 -11.33 7.23
N TRP A 199 13.37 -11.31 7.06
CA TRP A 199 12.53 -12.50 6.97
C TRP A 199 12.12 -12.71 5.52
N SER A 200 11.99 -13.97 5.10
CA SER A 200 11.44 -14.31 3.78
C SER A 200 10.25 -15.26 3.88
N PHE A 201 9.26 -15.03 3.05
CA PHE A 201 8.00 -15.75 3.00
C PHE A 201 7.62 -16.04 1.54
N GLN A 202 6.81 -17.07 1.32
CA GLN A 202 6.29 -17.43 0.01
C GLN A 202 4.93 -18.08 0.18
N ASP A 203 4.01 -17.78 -0.74
CA ASP A 203 2.69 -18.40 -0.73
C ASP A 203 2.80 -19.93 -0.89
N GLY A 204 1.96 -20.66 -0.16
CA GLY A 204 2.01 -22.12 -0.03
C GLY A 204 2.95 -22.66 1.04
N ALA A 205 3.88 -21.86 1.58
CA ALA A 205 4.69 -22.26 2.73
C ALA A 205 3.89 -22.18 4.04
N ALA A 206 4.12 -23.11 4.96
CA ALA A 206 3.46 -23.11 6.27
C ALA A 206 4.05 -22.05 7.22
N GLU A 207 5.36 -21.80 7.12
CA GLU A 207 6.15 -20.90 7.96
C GLU A 207 7.09 -20.04 7.10
N ALA A 208 7.86 -19.16 7.74
CA ALA A 208 8.89 -18.37 7.07
C ALA A 208 9.93 -19.29 6.40
N LEU A 209 10.36 -18.94 5.19
CA LEU A 209 11.45 -19.63 4.49
C LEU A 209 12.81 -19.35 5.13
N SER A 210 12.98 -18.15 5.68
CA SER A 210 14.15 -17.77 6.45
C SER A 210 13.79 -16.70 7.48
N SER A 211 14.50 -16.71 8.61
CA SER A 211 14.44 -15.69 9.65
C SER A 211 15.85 -15.28 10.06
N PRO A 212 16.01 -14.12 10.71
CA PRO A 212 17.28 -13.74 11.32
C PRO A 212 17.77 -14.80 12.32
N ASN A 213 19.08 -15.00 12.41
CA ASN A 213 19.71 -15.90 13.38
C ASN A 213 19.93 -15.23 14.75
N ASP A 214 19.61 -13.95 14.88
CA ASP A 214 19.82 -13.18 16.11
C ASP A 214 18.62 -13.33 17.06
N TYR A 215 18.80 -14.12 18.13
CA TYR A 215 17.78 -14.37 19.13
C TYR A 215 17.30 -13.08 19.82
N SER A 216 18.15 -12.06 19.95
CA SER A 216 17.75 -10.79 20.58
C SER A 216 16.67 -10.05 19.80
N ILE A 217 16.63 -10.23 18.46
CA ILE A 217 15.61 -9.66 17.58
C ILE A 217 14.35 -10.51 17.57
N LEU A 218 14.51 -11.84 17.55
CA LEU A 218 13.37 -12.77 17.62
C LEU A 218 12.60 -12.64 18.94
N ASP A 219 13.28 -12.25 20.02
CA ASP A 219 12.68 -11.95 21.32
C ASP A 219 12.05 -10.55 21.40
N GLN A 220 12.36 -9.66 20.46
CA GLN A 220 11.79 -8.30 20.38
C GLN A 220 10.59 -8.23 19.44
N PHE A 221 10.65 -8.88 18.28
CA PHE A 221 9.64 -8.79 17.23
C PHE A 221 9.26 -10.18 16.70
N ASN A 222 7.96 -10.45 16.67
CA ASN A 222 7.40 -11.60 15.96
C ASN A 222 6.81 -11.14 14.62
N VAL A 223 7.43 -11.56 13.52
CA VAL A 223 6.95 -11.25 12.16
C VAL A 223 6.25 -12.47 11.57
N ARG A 224 5.00 -12.29 11.14
CA ARG A 224 4.20 -13.32 10.48
C ARG A 224 3.60 -12.78 9.20
N VAL A 225 3.44 -13.66 8.21
CA VAL A 225 2.74 -13.34 6.96
C VAL A 225 1.68 -14.40 6.72
N PHE A 226 0.47 -13.95 6.41
CA PHE A 226 -0.63 -14.81 6.00
C PHE A 226 -0.99 -14.48 4.55
N PHE A 227 -0.99 -15.47 3.68
CA PHE A 227 -1.44 -15.32 2.29
C PHE A 227 -2.91 -15.73 2.17
N ALA A 228 -3.73 -14.92 1.50
CA ALA A 228 -5.15 -15.17 1.31
C ALA A 228 -5.50 -15.52 -0.15
N PRO A 229 -6.46 -16.45 -0.38
CA PRO A 229 -7.23 -17.19 0.63
C PRO A 229 -6.80 -18.66 0.76
N LYS A 230 -6.55 -19.12 2.00
CA LYS A 230 -6.40 -20.56 2.29
C LYS A 230 -7.72 -21.35 2.20
N ASN A 231 -8.88 -20.70 2.07
CA ASN A 231 -10.20 -21.35 1.96
C ASN A 231 -11.21 -20.46 1.21
N GLY A 232 -11.00 -20.27 -0.08
CA GLY A 232 -12.06 -19.81 -0.97
C GLY A 232 -11.79 -20.47 -2.29
N GLU A 233 -12.74 -21.25 -2.81
CA GLU A 233 -12.80 -21.46 -4.25
C GLU A 233 -12.47 -20.12 -4.90
N CYS A 234 -11.53 -20.11 -5.85
CA CYS A 234 -11.41 -18.99 -6.76
C CYS A 234 -12.83 -18.78 -7.28
N ARG A 235 -13.56 -17.79 -6.75
CA ARG A 235 -14.86 -17.43 -7.27
C ARG A 235 -14.52 -17.04 -8.68
N GLN A 236 -14.82 -17.93 -9.63
CA GLN A 236 -14.56 -17.68 -11.03
C GLN A 236 -15.11 -16.28 -11.27
N SER A 237 -14.22 -15.36 -11.60
CA SER A 237 -14.63 -14.01 -11.95
C SER A 237 -15.76 -14.15 -12.97
N ARG A 238 -16.79 -13.29 -12.89
CA ARG A 238 -17.87 -13.30 -13.90
C ARG A 238 -17.31 -13.28 -15.31
N TYR A 239 -16.13 -12.68 -15.50
CA TYR A 239 -15.37 -12.72 -16.75
C TYR A 239 -14.81 -14.11 -17.10
N HIS A 240 -14.20 -14.84 -16.15
CA HIS A 240 -13.73 -16.22 -16.39
C HIS A 240 -14.90 -17.17 -16.68
N ALA A 241 -15.99 -17.07 -15.92
CA ALA A 241 -17.21 -17.85 -16.16
C ALA A 241 -17.85 -17.49 -17.52
N TRP A 242 -17.88 -16.21 -17.90
CA TRP A 242 -18.33 -15.75 -19.21
C TRP A 242 -17.41 -16.24 -20.34
N LYS A 243 -16.09 -16.16 -20.18
CA LYS A 243 -15.09 -16.61 -21.16
C LYS A 243 -15.16 -18.12 -21.39
N GLU A 244 -15.38 -18.92 -20.35
CA GLU A 244 -15.66 -20.36 -20.48
C GLU A 244 -17.02 -20.63 -21.14
N SER A 245 -18.06 -19.85 -20.81
CA SER A 245 -19.35 -19.91 -21.51
C SER A 245 -19.24 -19.56 -23.00
N CYS A 246 -18.30 -18.69 -23.40
CA CYS A 246 -18.08 -18.36 -24.81
C CYS A 246 -17.32 -19.47 -25.54
N ARG A 247 -16.33 -20.10 -24.88
CA ARG A 247 -15.58 -21.25 -25.43
C ARG A 247 -16.47 -22.48 -25.65
N THR A 248 -17.44 -22.71 -24.77
CA THR A 248 -18.38 -23.85 -24.87
C THR A 248 -19.47 -23.64 -25.93
N LYS A 249 -19.79 -22.38 -26.29
CA LYS A 249 -20.77 -22.06 -27.34
C LYS A 249 -20.22 -22.01 -28.76
N GLY A 250 -18.89 -22.07 -28.94
CA GLY A 250 -18.24 -22.06 -30.25
C GLY A 250 -17.95 -23.45 -30.85
N GLY A 251 -18.35 -24.52 -30.16
CA GLY A 251 -18.11 -25.91 -30.56
C GLY A 251 -19.41 -26.67 -30.82
N THR A 252 -20.19 -26.21 -31.79
CA THR A 252 -21.20 -27.02 -32.51
C THR A 252 -21.15 -26.64 -33.98
#